data_AF-A0A4Q3SZH3-F1
#
_entry.id   AF-A0A4Q3SZH3-F1
#
_cell.length_a   1.000
_cell.length_b   1.000
_cell.length_c   1.000
_cell.angle_alpha   90.00
_cell.angle_beta   90.00
_cell.angle_gamma   90.00
#
_symmetry.space_group_name_H-M   'P 1'
#
loop_
_entity.id
_entity.type
_entity.pdbx_description
1 polymer ?
#
loop_
_entity_poly.entity_id
_entity_poly.type
_entity_poly.pdbx_seq_one_letter_code
_entity_poly.pdbx_strand_id
1 'polypeptide(L)'
;YELADQQIKAQLALSETKIANALKNYDEAPKQVNAASSAYLQRTVLYKNGLTNIVDVTQSLYTLNRAETDRDIAYNNVWQAFLLKAAASGDFQLFINGLKTN
;
A
#
# COMPACT_ATOMS: atom_id res chain seq x y z
N TYR A 1 -22.76 30.00 4.94
CA TYR A 1 -22.76 29.26 3.67
C TYR A 1 -21.37 29.17 3.04
N GLU A 2 -20.60 30.25 2.93
CA GLU A 2 -19.24 30.23 2.36
C GLU A 2 -18.25 29.30 3.10
N LEU A 3 -18.24 29.30 4.44
CA LEU A 3 -17.34 28.43 5.21
C LEU A 3 -17.59 26.93 4.96
N ALA A 4 -18.85 26.54 4.82
CA ALA A 4 -19.23 25.15 4.55
C ALA A 4 -18.81 24.73 3.12
N ASP A 5 -18.99 25.62 2.13
CA ASP A 5 -18.54 25.37 0.75
C ASP A 5 -17.01 25.26 0.66
N GLN A 6 -16.28 26.11 1.39
CA GLN A 6 -14.82 26.02 1.50
C GLN A 6 -14.37 24.71 2.16
N GLN A 7 -15.05 24.26 3.21
CA GLN A 7 -14.76 22.98 3.87
C GLN A 7 -14.97 21.78 2.94
N ILE A 8 -16.05 21.77 2.16
CA ILE A 8 -16.33 20.69 1.19
C ILE A 8 -15.25 20.64 0.10
N LYS A 9 -14.88 21.80 -0.48
CA LYS A 9 -13.82 21.89 -1.49
C LYS A 9 -12.46 21.42 -0.94
N ALA A 10 -12.13 21.82 0.28
CA ALA A 10 -10.90 21.37 0.95
C ALA A 10 -10.91 19.85 1.20
N GLN A 11 -12.04 19.29 1.64
CA GLN A 11 -12.18 17.85 1.88
C GLN A 11 -12.06 17.04 0.59
N LEU A 12 -12.64 17.54 -0.51
CA LEU A 12 -12.53 16.91 -1.81
C LEU A 12 -11.07 16.90 -2.30
N ALA A 13 -10.39 18.06 -2.28
CA ALA A 13 -8.98 18.18 -2.68
C ALA A 13 -8.04 17.30 -1.83
N LEU A 14 -8.30 17.20 -0.52
CA LEU A 14 -7.58 16.32 0.39
C LEU A 14 -7.81 14.84 0.02
N SER A 15 -9.05 14.46 -0.28
CA SER A 15 -9.39 13.08 -0.66
C SER A 15 -8.75 12.65 -1.98
N GLU A 16 -8.66 13.55 -2.96
CA GLU A 16 -7.98 13.33 -4.25
C GLU A 16 -6.49 13.11 -4.06
N THR A 17 -5.86 13.93 -3.21
CA THR A 17 -4.45 13.77 -2.87
C THR A 17 -4.20 12.43 -2.15
N LYS A 18 -5.08 12.05 -1.22
CA LYS A 18 -4.98 10.79 -0.47
C LYS A 18 -5.08 9.56 -1.37
N ILE A 19 -6.05 9.51 -2.28
CA ILE A 19 -6.18 8.37 -3.18
C ILE A 19 -5.01 8.29 -4.17
N ALA A 20 -4.53 9.41 -4.69
CA ALA A 20 -3.37 9.43 -5.58
C ALA A 20 -2.10 8.91 -4.87
N ASN A 21 -1.89 9.30 -3.62
CA ASN A 21 -0.76 8.80 -2.83
C ASN A 21 -0.92 7.32 -2.47
N ALA A 22 -2.13 6.88 -2.12
CA ALA A 22 -2.40 5.47 -1.83
C ALA A 22 -2.13 4.58 -3.05
N LEU A 23 -2.54 5.01 -4.25
CA LEU A 23 -2.26 4.30 -5.50
C LEU A 23 -0.75 4.23 -5.82
N LYS A 24 -0.01 5.33 -5.65
CA LYS A 24 1.45 5.31 -5.81
C LYS A 24 2.14 4.32 -4.86
N ASN A 25 1.68 4.25 -3.60
CA ASN A 25 2.21 3.30 -2.63
C ASN A 25 1.83 1.86 -2.99
N TYR A 26 0.60 1.64 -3.45
CA TYR A 26 0.12 0.36 -3.98
C TYR A 26 1.00 -0.14 -5.14
N ASP A 27 1.35 0.74 -6.07
CA ASP A 27 2.18 0.38 -7.23
C ASP A 27 3.64 0.05 -6.85
N GLU A 28 4.13 0.63 -5.75
CA GLU A 28 5.51 0.43 -5.29
C GLU A 28 5.67 -0.80 -4.40
N ALA A 29 4.65 -1.14 -3.60
CA ALA A 29 4.77 -2.22 -2.62
C ALA A 29 5.11 -3.60 -3.22
N PRO A 30 4.55 -4.04 -4.38
CA PRO A 30 4.98 -5.28 -5.03
C PRO A 30 6.45 -5.29 -5.43
N LYS A 31 7.02 -4.13 -5.81
CA LYS A 31 8.45 -4.03 -6.16
C LYS A 31 9.32 -4.22 -4.92
N GLN A 32 8.90 -3.67 -3.78
CA GLN A 32 9.58 -3.87 -2.50
C GLN A 32 9.54 -5.35 -2.06
N VAL A 33 8.39 -6.01 -2.22
CA VAL A 33 8.26 -7.46 -1.96
C VAL A 33 9.22 -8.25 -2.86
N ASN A 34 9.27 -7.95 -4.16
CA ASN A 34 10.18 -8.63 -5.09
C ASN A 34 11.66 -8.42 -4.74
N ALA A 35 12.03 -7.20 -4.35
CA ALA A 35 13.38 -6.88 -3.92
C ALA A 35 13.77 -7.65 -2.63
N ALA A 36 12.88 -7.65 -1.63
CA ALA A 36 13.10 -8.36 -0.38
C ALA A 36 13.15 -9.89 -0.59
N SER A 37 12.31 -10.42 -1.48
CA SER A 37 12.29 -11.84 -1.86
C SER A 37 13.59 -12.26 -2.53
N SER A 38 14.09 -11.43 -3.46
CA SER A 38 15.39 -11.65 -4.11
C SER A 38 16.54 -11.63 -3.10
N ALA A 39 16.51 -10.71 -2.14
CA ALA A 39 17.52 -10.64 -1.07
C ALA A 39 17.48 -11.89 -0.17
N TYR A 40 16.30 -12.32 0.26
CA TYR A 40 16.13 -13.55 1.05
C TYR A 40 16.64 -14.79 0.31
N LEU A 41 16.32 -14.91 -0.98
CA LEU A 41 16.83 -15.99 -1.83
C LEU A 41 18.36 -15.97 -1.90
N GLN A 42 18.96 -14.81 -2.16
CA GLN A 42 20.41 -14.66 -2.22
C GLN A 42 21.07 -15.08 -0.91
N ARG A 43 20.57 -14.61 0.24
CA ARG A 43 21.12 -14.98 1.56
C ARG A 43 20.98 -16.47 1.85
N THR A 44 19.85 -17.07 1.47
CA THR A 44 19.63 -18.51 1.60
C THR A 44 20.61 -19.31 0.75
N VAL A 45 20.88 -18.89 -0.50
CA VAL A 45 21.87 -19.53 -1.37
C VAL A 45 23.28 -19.41 -0.78
N LEU A 46 23.68 -18.22 -0.32
CA LEU A 46 24.98 -18.03 0.33
C LEU A 46 25.12 -18.90 1.58
N TYR A 47 24.09 -18.99 2.41
CA TYR A 47 24.10 -19.79 3.64
C TYR A 47 24.26 -21.28 3.33
N LYS A 48 23.51 -21.79 2.35
CA LYS A 48 23.62 -23.19 1.90
C LYS A 48 25.02 -23.54 1.37
N ASN A 49 25.77 -22.55 0.89
CA ASN A 49 27.15 -22.71 0.42
C ASN A 49 28.21 -22.29 1.46
N GLY A 50 27.81 -22.01 2.71
CA GLY A 50 28.73 -21.63 3.78
C GLY A 50 29.34 -20.23 3.65
N LEU A 51 28.79 -19.37 2.79
CA LEU A 51 29.30 -18.02 2.48
C LEU A 51 28.67 -16.90 3.33
N THR A 52 27.69 -17.22 4.17
CA THR A 52 27.01 -16.28 5.10
C THR A 52 26.50 -17.08 6.30
N ASN A 53 26.02 -16.42 7.35
CA ASN A 53 25.49 -17.11 8.54
C ASN A 53 23.95 -17.12 8.57
N ILE A 54 23.38 -17.89 9.50
CA ILE A 54 21.92 -18.03 9.66
C ILE A 54 21.24 -16.72 10.12
N VAL A 55 21.97 -15.81 10.77
CA VAL A 55 21.45 -14.52 11.19
C VAL A 55 21.12 -13.66 9.96
N ASP A 56 21.97 -13.65 8.93
CA ASP A 56 21.71 -12.93 7.68
C ASP A 56 20.46 -13.45 6.94
N VAL A 57 20.24 -14.78 6.97
CA VAL A 57 19.03 -15.40 6.40
C VAL A 57 17.79 -14.96 7.18
N THR A 58 17.85 -15.02 8.51
CA THR A 58 16.72 -14.64 9.36
C THR A 58 16.37 -13.16 9.24
N GLN A 59 17.37 -12.28 9.14
CA GLN A 59 17.17 -10.85 8.93
C GLN A 59 16.51 -10.56 7.58
N SER A 60 16.98 -11.18 6.49
CA SER A 60 16.38 -11.00 5.16
C SER A 60 14.97 -11.58 5.07
N LEU A 61 14.69 -12.68 5.77
CA LEU A 61 13.33 -13.22 5.91
C LEU A 61 12.41 -12.25 6.65
N TYR A 62 12.88 -11.62 7.73
CA TYR A 62 12.10 -10.60 8.44
C TYR A 62 11.78 -9.40 7.54
N THR A 63 12.75 -8.95 6.74
CA THR A 63 12.52 -7.89 5.74
C THR A 63 11.48 -8.29 4.70
N LEU A 64 11.51 -9.54 4.20
CA LEU A 64 10.51 -10.06 3.27
C LEU A 64 9.10 -10.05 3.89
N ASN A 65 8.94 -10.64 5.09
CA ASN A 65 7.65 -10.67 5.78
C ASN A 65 7.09 -9.26 6.03
N ARG A 66 7.98 -8.31 6.38
CA ARG A 66 7.60 -6.91 6.54
C ARG A 66 7.12 -6.29 5.22
N ALA A 67 7.84 -6.50 4.13
CA ALA A 67 7.45 -5.98 2.82
C ALA A 67 6.09 -6.55 2.36
N GLU A 68 5.82 -7.82 2.62
CA GLU A 68 4.52 -8.45 2.35
C GLU A 68 3.40 -7.80 3.18
N THR A 69 3.65 -7.58 4.47
CA THR A 69 2.72 -6.88 5.36
C THR A 69 2.45 -5.44 4.88
N ASP A 70 3.51 -4.71 4.50
CA ASP A 70 3.41 -3.34 4.00
C ASP A 70 2.62 -3.26 2.68
N ARG A 71 2.73 -4.27 1.80
CA ARG A 71 1.90 -4.40 0.60
C ARG A 71 0.43 -4.58 0.94
N ASP A 72 0.11 -5.46 1.88
CA ASP A 72 -1.27 -5.71 2.26
C ASP A 72 -1.89 -4.47 2.94
N ILE A 73 -1.10 -3.72 3.70
CA ILE A 73 -1.48 -2.39 4.22
C ILE A 73 -1.72 -1.39 3.08
N ALA A 74 -0.85 -1.34 2.06
CA ALA A 74 -1.02 -0.45 0.92
C ALA A 74 -2.32 -0.74 0.16
N TYR A 75 -2.67 -2.02 -0.01
CA TYR A 75 -3.93 -2.45 -0.61
C TYR A 75 -5.12 -1.95 0.20
N ASN A 76 -5.09 -2.10 1.53
CA ASN A 76 -6.15 -1.60 2.39
C ASN A 76 -6.28 -0.06 2.35
N ASN A 77 -5.15 0.65 2.32
CA ASN A 77 -5.13 2.11 2.26
C ASN A 77 -5.77 2.68 0.98
N VAL A 78 -5.66 1.98 -0.17
CA VAL A 78 -6.37 2.37 -1.39
C VAL A 78 -7.88 2.34 -1.17
N TRP A 79 -8.41 1.29 -0.55
CA TRP A 79 -9.84 1.17 -0.26
C TRP A 79 -10.33 2.23 0.72
N GLN A 80 -9.56 2.51 1.78
CA GLN A 80 -9.87 3.58 2.72
C GLN A 80 -9.87 4.95 2.04
N ALA A 81 -8.89 5.24 1.20
CA ALA A 81 -8.80 6.50 0.48
C ALA A 81 -9.93 6.66 -0.56
N PHE A 82 -10.31 5.56 -1.21
CA PHE A 82 -11.43 5.54 -2.14
C PHE A 82 -12.77 5.79 -1.43
N LEU A 83 -13.00 5.16 -0.27
CA LEU A 83 -14.18 5.43 0.56
C LEU A 83 -14.24 6.90 0.99
N LEU A 84 -13.11 7.48 1.42
CA LEU A 84 -13.04 8.88 1.81
C LEU A 84 -13.39 9.81 0.64
N LYS A 85 -12.92 9.50 -0.57
CA LYS A 85 -13.24 10.27 -1.79
C LYS A 85 -14.72 10.19 -2.14
N ALA A 86 -15.32 9.00 -2.10
CA ALA A 86 -16.75 8.81 -2.38
C ALA A 86 -17.63 9.55 -1.35
N ALA A 87 -17.24 9.53 -0.07
CA ALA A 87 -17.92 10.30 0.97
C ALA A 87 -17.79 11.82 0.75
N ALA A 88 -16.60 12.30 0.35
CA ALA A 88 -16.36 13.72 0.10
C ALA A 88 -17.08 14.24 -1.16
N SER A 89 -17.32 13.39 -2.16
CA SER A 89 -18.11 13.76 -3.36
C SER A 89 -19.63 13.68 -3.15
N GLY A 90 -20.10 13.23 -1.98
CA GLY A 90 -21.52 13.07 -1.69
C GLY A 90 -22.19 11.95 -2.48
N ASP A 91 -21.41 11.08 -3.14
CA ASP A 91 -21.91 10.01 -4.00
C ASP A 91 -21.34 8.65 -3.56
N PHE A 92 -22.07 7.98 -2.68
CA PHE A 92 -21.75 6.63 -2.21
C PHE A 92 -21.96 5.56 -3.30
N GLN A 93 -22.67 5.85 -4.41
CA GLN A 93 -22.82 4.86 -5.50
C GLN A 93 -21.48 4.55 -6.17
N LEU A 94 -20.58 5.54 -6.25
CA LEU A 94 -19.24 5.36 -6.79
C LEU A 94 -18.44 4.30 -6.01
N PHE A 95 -18.56 4.29 -4.68
CA PHE A 95 -17.94 3.27 -3.83
C PHE A 95 -18.60 1.90 -3.99
N ILE A 96 -19.93 1.85 -3.96
CA ILE A 96 -20.71 0.60 -4.09
C ILE A 96 -20.46 -0.08 -5.44
N ASN A 97 -20.28 0.68 -6.53
CA ASN A 97 -19.99 0.13 -7.85
C ASN A 97 -18.56 -0.41 -7.94
N GLY A 98 -17.58 0.24 -7.31
CA GLY A 98 -16.21 -0.26 -7.23
C GLY A 98 -16.09 -1.62 -6.53
N LEU A 99 -16.95 -1.90 -5.54
CA LEU A 99 -16.99 -3.18 -4.83
C LEU A 99 -17.57 -4.34 -5.66
N LYS A 100 -18.34 -4.07 -6.71
CA LYS A 100 -18.99 -5.11 -7.55
C LYS A 100 -18.17 -5.55 -8.75
N THR A 101 -17.09 -4.85 -9.06
CA THR A 101 -16.33 -5.03 -10.31
C THR A 101 -15.03 -5.84 -10.12
N ASN A 102 -14.78 -6.34 -8.91
CA ASN A 102 -13.75 -7.32 -8.58
C ASN A 102 -14.42 -8.60 -8.06
#